data_AF-A0A7Y6ZAF3-F1
#
_entry.id   AF-A0A7Y6ZAF3-F1
#
_cell.length_a   1.000
_cell.length_b   1.000
_cell.length_c   1.000
_cell.angle_alpha   90.00
_cell.angle_beta   90.00
_cell.angle_gamma   90.00
#
_symmetry.space_group_name_H-M   'P 1'
#
loop_
_entity.id
_entity.type
_entity.pdbx_description
1 polymer ?
#
loop_
_entity_poly.entity_id
_entity_poly.type
_entity_poly.pdbx_seq_one_letter_code
_entity_poly.pdbx_strand_id
1 'polypeptide(L)'
;MTETKHTDRRHPLRDSRVDRDAAQHIPDTPQTRSPSYKLAFTDGDFMFRDELRPVRLQLELLKPEILMEEFGVESTIVLFGGARIPAPDKKETAKTKTLAELSKYYDEAREFSRIMTARNNGHKDNIIVTGGGPGVMEAGNRGARDAGGISIGLNIVLPHEQAPNEYVTPELCFNFHYFAIRKMHFLMRAKAIVVFPGGFGTLDEMFESLTLIQTGRMNRVPFLLFGKAFWQNIINWEALAEAGTISPKDLDLFKFVETAEEAVQAIDDWPNQGPREEIDGREA
;
A
#
# COMPACT_ATOMS: atom_id res chain seq x y z
N MET A 1 18.93 6.88 18.80
CA MET A 1 18.68 7.95 19.79
C MET A 1 18.36 9.22 19.01
N THR A 2 17.09 9.43 18.69
CA THR A 2 16.61 10.69 18.11
C THR A 2 16.03 11.49 19.26
N GLU A 3 16.78 12.46 19.76
CA GLU A 3 16.24 13.53 20.59
C GLU A 3 15.22 14.29 19.74
N THR A 4 13.94 13.99 19.94
CA THR A 4 12.87 14.83 19.42
C THR A 4 12.99 16.18 20.09
N LYS A 5 13.51 17.18 19.37
CA LYS A 5 13.47 18.59 19.80
C LYS A 5 12.02 18.93 20.14
N HIS A 6 11.74 19.04 21.43
CA HIS A 6 10.45 19.47 21.93
C HIS A 6 10.19 20.87 21.42
N THR A 7 9.32 20.99 20.41
CA THR A 7 8.87 22.29 19.95
C THR A 7 8.09 22.94 21.09
N ASP A 8 8.55 24.12 21.49
CA ASP A 8 7.93 25.01 22.46
C ASP A 8 6.53 25.40 21.96
N ARG A 9 5.53 24.56 22.25
CA ARG A 9 4.15 24.79 21.84
C ARG A 9 3.61 25.95 22.68
N ARG A 10 3.37 27.09 22.03
CA ARG A 10 2.55 28.22 22.54
C ARG A 10 1.07 27.84 22.69
N HIS A 11 0.78 26.71 23.35
CA HIS A 11 -0.58 26.25 23.56
C HIS A 11 -1.00 26.55 25.01
N PRO A 12 -2.17 27.17 25.26
CA PRO A 12 -2.58 27.57 26.60
C PRO A 12 -2.96 26.39 27.49
N LEU A 13 -3.29 25.24 26.91
CA LEU A 13 -3.59 24.00 27.66
C LEU A 13 -2.36 23.11 27.78
N ARG A 14 -2.28 22.40 28.91
CA ARG A 14 -1.21 21.45 29.26
C ARG A 14 -1.12 20.29 28.26
N ASP A 15 0.09 19.76 28.08
CA ASP A 15 0.37 18.62 27.22
C ASP A 15 -0.11 17.29 27.84
N SER A 16 -0.83 16.48 27.06
CA SER A 16 -1.42 15.21 27.50
C SER A 16 -0.38 14.19 28.00
N ARG A 17 0.89 14.27 27.55
CA ARG A 17 1.96 13.40 28.07
C ARG A 17 2.27 13.69 29.54
N VAL A 18 2.20 14.95 29.93
CA VAL A 18 2.46 15.35 31.31
C VAL A 18 1.36 14.81 32.24
N ASP A 19 0.11 14.85 31.81
CA ASP A 19 -1.01 14.29 32.59
C ASP A 19 -0.97 12.75 32.65
N ARG A 20 -0.57 12.06 31.55
CA ARG A 20 -0.30 10.62 31.56
C ARG A 20 0.74 10.25 32.61
N ASP A 21 1.88 10.95 32.61
CA ASP A 21 2.99 10.65 33.51
C ASP A 21 2.62 10.97 34.96
N ALA A 22 1.86 12.05 35.20
CA ALA A 22 1.34 12.39 36.53
C ALA A 22 0.35 11.32 37.06
N ALA A 23 -0.52 10.78 36.20
CA ALA A 23 -1.48 9.74 36.58
C ALA A 23 -0.83 8.41 37.01
N GLN A 24 0.46 8.18 36.69
CA GLN A 24 1.19 6.99 37.12
C GLN A 24 1.72 7.08 38.57
N HIS A 25 1.79 8.28 39.15
CA HIS A 25 2.45 8.55 40.44
C HIS A 25 1.45 8.91 41.57
N ILE A 26 0.18 8.55 41.39
CA ILE A 26 -0.89 8.83 42.36
C ILE A 26 -0.96 7.76 43.46
N PRO A 27 -1.48 8.11 44.66
CA PRO A 27 -1.73 7.12 45.71
C PRO A 27 -2.64 5.97 45.25
N ASP A 28 -2.28 4.77 45.68
CA ASP A 28 -3.02 3.56 45.34
C ASP A 28 -4.27 3.41 46.23
N THR A 29 -5.45 3.58 45.62
CA THR A 29 -6.76 3.54 46.28
C THR A 29 -7.73 2.70 45.45
N PRO A 30 -8.83 2.20 46.03
CA PRO A 30 -9.87 1.51 45.26
C PRO A 30 -10.37 2.32 44.05
N GLN A 31 -10.43 3.64 44.17
CA GLN A 31 -10.86 4.55 43.10
C GLN A 31 -9.81 4.65 42.00
N THR A 32 -8.53 4.80 42.34
CA THR A 32 -7.45 4.95 41.34
C THR A 32 -7.15 3.66 40.57
N ARG A 33 -7.56 2.50 41.12
CA ARG A 33 -7.55 1.20 40.42
C ARG A 33 -8.75 0.99 39.48
N SER A 34 -9.82 1.79 39.60
CA SER A 34 -11.03 1.62 38.78
C SER A 34 -10.75 1.95 37.31
N PRO A 35 -11.28 1.16 36.34
CA PRO A 35 -11.23 1.53 34.92
C PRO A 35 -11.80 2.93 34.65
N SER A 36 -12.82 3.35 35.40
CA SER A 36 -13.44 4.67 35.25
C SER A 36 -12.54 5.85 35.60
N TYR A 37 -11.43 5.60 36.32
CA TYR A 37 -10.47 6.63 36.70
C TYR A 37 -9.33 6.76 35.69
N LYS A 38 -9.10 5.74 34.84
CA LYS A 38 -8.03 5.76 33.84
C LYS A 38 -8.28 6.87 32.81
N LEU A 39 -7.20 7.51 32.35
CA LEU A 39 -7.28 8.48 31.25
C LEU A 39 -7.64 7.74 29.95
N ALA A 40 -8.73 8.16 29.30
CA ALA A 40 -9.31 7.46 28.15
C ALA A 40 -8.30 7.18 27.01
N PHE A 41 -7.43 8.13 26.68
CA PHE A 41 -6.43 7.99 25.60
C PHE A 41 -5.26 7.06 25.93
N THR A 42 -5.16 6.59 27.17
CA THR A 42 -4.15 5.64 27.64
C THR A 42 -4.76 4.28 28.02
N ASP A 43 -6.09 4.21 28.10
CA ASP A 43 -6.81 3.01 28.51
C ASP A 43 -7.07 2.11 27.29
N GLY A 44 -6.23 1.09 27.13
CA GLY A 44 -6.34 0.11 26.04
C GLY A 44 -7.68 -0.64 26.04
N ASP A 45 -8.18 -1.02 27.21
CA ASP A 45 -9.45 -1.76 27.32
C ASP A 45 -10.62 -0.90 26.82
N PHE A 46 -10.62 0.39 27.17
CA PHE A 46 -11.60 1.35 26.66
C PHE A 46 -11.47 1.55 25.15
N MET A 47 -10.25 1.73 24.64
CA MET A 47 -9.97 1.93 23.20
C MET A 47 -10.34 0.71 22.35
N PHE A 48 -10.33 -0.50 22.91
CA PHE A 48 -10.68 -1.73 22.19
C PHE A 48 -12.18 -2.03 22.15
N ARG A 49 -13.00 -1.29 22.89
CA ARG A 49 -14.46 -1.42 22.82
C ARG A 49 -15.01 -1.13 21.42
N ASP A 50 -16.11 -1.80 21.08
CA ASP A 50 -16.71 -1.68 19.75
C ASP A 50 -17.15 -0.26 19.41
N GLU A 51 -17.62 0.51 20.39
CA GLU A 51 -18.05 1.90 20.21
C GLU A 51 -16.89 2.81 19.77
N LEU A 52 -15.65 2.44 20.07
CA LEU A 52 -14.44 3.20 19.74
C LEU A 52 -13.80 2.75 18.41
N ARG A 53 -14.45 1.86 17.65
CA ARG A 53 -14.03 1.48 16.30
C ARG A 53 -13.82 2.70 15.37
N PRO A 54 -14.69 3.73 15.33
CA PRO A 54 -14.45 4.92 14.51
C PRO A 54 -13.16 5.67 14.88
N VAL A 55 -12.82 5.72 16.17
CA VAL A 55 -11.57 6.34 16.63
C VAL A 55 -10.35 5.53 16.18
N ARG A 56 -10.42 4.20 16.27
CA ARG A 56 -9.34 3.32 15.78
C ARG A 56 -9.15 3.44 14.26
N LEU A 57 -10.24 3.50 13.49
CA LEU A 57 -10.19 3.77 12.05
C LEU A 57 -9.52 5.12 11.75
N GLN A 58 -9.87 6.16 12.51
CA GLN A 58 -9.25 7.48 12.37
C GLN A 58 -7.74 7.45 12.67
N LEU A 59 -7.31 6.71 13.70
CA LEU A 59 -5.89 6.55 14.02
C LEU A 59 -5.12 5.83 12.90
N GLU A 60 -5.70 4.78 12.32
CA GLU A 60 -5.10 4.09 11.17
C GLU A 60 -5.09 4.92 9.88
N LEU A 61 -6.02 5.85 9.73
CA LEU A 61 -5.98 6.81 8.63
C LEU A 61 -4.87 7.85 8.86
N LEU A 62 -4.81 8.45 10.05
CA LEU A 62 -3.92 9.58 10.34
C LEU A 62 -2.45 9.19 10.54
N LYS A 63 -2.16 8.07 11.20
CA LYS A 63 -0.77 7.74 11.56
C LYS A 63 0.14 7.57 10.32
N PRO A 64 -0.24 6.81 9.28
CA PRO A 64 0.58 6.70 8.07
C PRO A 64 0.64 8.03 7.31
N GLU A 65 -0.47 8.76 7.25
CA GLU A 65 -0.55 10.08 6.59
C GLU A 65 0.48 11.05 7.17
N ILE A 66 0.44 11.27 8.49
CA ILE A 66 1.32 12.20 9.20
C ILE A 66 2.78 11.77 9.05
N LEU A 67 3.08 10.48 9.22
CA LEU A 67 4.47 10.01 9.17
C LEU A 67 5.04 10.04 7.75
N MET A 68 4.25 9.74 6.72
CA MET A 68 4.65 9.90 5.32
C MET A 68 4.87 11.37 4.97
N GLU A 69 4.02 12.28 5.45
CA GLU A 69 4.18 13.72 5.26
C GLU A 69 5.43 14.26 5.96
N GLU A 70 5.68 13.87 7.21
CA GLU A 70 6.90 14.22 7.95
C GLU A 70 8.18 13.71 7.26
N PHE A 71 8.11 12.55 6.61
CA PHE A 71 9.20 12.00 5.80
C PHE A 71 9.34 12.71 4.44
N GLY A 72 8.32 13.45 4.00
CA GLY A 72 8.30 14.17 2.72
C GLY A 72 7.86 13.33 1.52
N VAL A 73 7.06 12.28 1.72
CA VAL A 73 6.50 11.47 0.62
C VAL A 73 5.37 12.23 -0.07
N GLU A 74 5.60 12.62 -1.32
CA GLU A 74 4.65 13.37 -2.15
C GLU A 74 3.84 12.45 -3.08
N SER A 75 4.45 11.38 -3.59
CA SER A 75 3.77 10.42 -4.45
C SER A 75 4.36 9.01 -4.40
N THR A 76 3.56 8.02 -4.80
CA THR A 76 3.94 6.60 -4.74
C THR A 76 3.72 5.88 -6.07
N ILE A 77 4.49 4.82 -6.29
CA ILE A 77 4.22 3.81 -7.30
C ILE A 77 3.85 2.52 -6.57
N VAL A 78 2.63 2.06 -6.80
CA VAL A 78 2.05 0.92 -6.08
C VAL A 78 2.43 -0.37 -6.80
N LEU A 79 3.01 -1.32 -6.06
CA LEU A 79 3.30 -2.66 -6.55
C LEU A 79 2.43 -3.70 -5.84
N PHE A 80 1.58 -4.37 -6.62
CA PHE A 80 0.81 -5.53 -6.19
C PHE A 80 1.34 -6.81 -6.84
N GLY A 81 1.30 -7.93 -6.13
CA GLY A 81 1.70 -9.22 -6.69
C GLY A 81 1.71 -10.36 -5.68
N GLY A 82 1.99 -11.56 -6.17
CA GLY A 82 1.94 -12.78 -5.37
C GLY A 82 3.00 -12.82 -4.27
N ALA A 83 2.56 -12.90 -3.01
CA ALA A 83 3.43 -13.12 -1.84
C ALA A 83 4.17 -14.47 -1.84
N ARG A 84 3.76 -15.40 -2.73
CA ARG A 84 4.30 -16.76 -2.81
C ARG A 84 5.31 -16.95 -3.95
N ILE A 85 5.51 -15.95 -4.80
CA ILE A 85 6.47 -16.03 -5.90
C ILE A 85 7.87 -16.03 -5.28
N PRO A 86 8.69 -17.08 -5.47
CA PRO A 86 10.01 -17.14 -4.87
C PRO A 86 10.98 -16.22 -5.61
N ALA A 87 11.99 -15.73 -4.89
CA ALA A 87 13.17 -15.16 -5.51
C ALA A 87 13.88 -16.21 -6.40
N PRO A 88 14.61 -15.82 -7.45
CA PRO A 88 15.20 -16.74 -8.42
C PRO A 88 16.14 -17.80 -7.79
N ASP A 89 16.91 -17.41 -6.78
CA ASP A 89 17.79 -18.30 -6.00
C ASP A 89 17.02 -19.36 -5.20
N LYS A 90 15.73 -19.12 -4.94
CA LYS A 90 14.82 -20.02 -4.21
C LYS A 90 13.78 -20.65 -5.14
N LYS A 91 13.94 -20.56 -6.46
CA LYS A 91 12.97 -21.07 -7.44
C LYS A 91 12.62 -22.55 -7.21
N GLU A 92 13.58 -23.37 -6.85
CA GLU A 92 13.40 -24.81 -6.58
C GLU A 92 12.55 -25.11 -5.34
N THR A 93 12.34 -24.11 -4.47
CA THR A 93 11.47 -24.24 -3.28
C THR A 93 9.99 -24.00 -3.61
N ALA A 94 9.65 -23.64 -4.85
CA ALA A 94 8.29 -23.39 -5.27
C ALA A 94 7.41 -24.65 -5.11
N LYS A 95 6.18 -24.45 -4.62
CA LYS A 95 5.22 -25.55 -4.43
C LYS A 95 4.79 -26.23 -5.74
N THR A 96 4.88 -25.54 -6.86
CA THR A 96 4.49 -26.05 -8.18
C THR A 96 5.43 -25.53 -9.25
N LYS A 97 5.52 -26.26 -10.38
CA LYS A 97 6.31 -25.84 -11.54
C LYS A 97 5.86 -24.47 -12.08
N THR A 98 4.55 -24.25 -12.18
CA THR A 98 3.99 -22.96 -12.61
C THR A 98 4.40 -21.82 -11.68
N LEU A 99 4.39 -22.04 -10.36
CA LEU A 99 4.85 -21.02 -9.41
C LEU A 99 6.35 -20.75 -9.54
N ALA A 100 7.16 -21.78 -9.81
CA ALA A 100 8.58 -21.63 -10.10
C ALA A 100 8.82 -20.77 -11.35
N GLU A 101 8.01 -20.95 -12.40
CA GLU A 101 8.08 -20.17 -13.64
C GLU A 101 7.72 -18.70 -13.43
N LEU A 102 6.85 -18.38 -12.46
CA LEU A 102 6.54 -17.00 -12.08
C LEU A 102 7.70 -16.28 -11.39
N SER A 103 8.76 -16.99 -10.98
CA SER A 103 9.94 -16.38 -10.31
C SER A 103 10.60 -15.29 -11.16
N LYS A 104 10.49 -15.35 -12.50
CA LYS A 104 10.96 -14.27 -13.39
C LYS A 104 10.34 -12.89 -13.04
N TYR A 105 9.10 -12.87 -12.56
CA TYR A 105 8.44 -11.62 -12.17
C TYR A 105 8.99 -11.02 -10.88
N TYR A 106 9.72 -11.80 -10.08
CA TYR A 106 10.49 -11.25 -8.97
C TYR A 106 11.60 -10.34 -9.52
N ASP A 107 12.35 -10.79 -10.53
CA ASP A 107 13.42 -9.98 -11.13
C ASP A 107 12.85 -8.75 -11.83
N GLU A 108 11.76 -8.89 -12.58
CA GLU A 108 11.10 -7.74 -13.23
C GLU A 108 10.58 -6.71 -12.22
N ALA A 109 9.99 -7.15 -11.10
CA ALA A 109 9.52 -6.24 -10.05
C ALA A 109 10.67 -5.49 -9.37
N ARG A 110 11.79 -6.19 -9.15
CA ARG A 110 13.02 -5.62 -8.58
C ARG A 110 13.65 -4.61 -9.55
N GLU A 111 13.79 -4.97 -10.82
CA GLU A 111 14.41 -4.10 -11.82
C GLU A 111 13.55 -2.88 -12.12
N PHE A 112 12.23 -3.04 -12.28
CA PHE A 112 11.30 -1.93 -12.43
C PHE A 112 11.43 -0.94 -11.27
N SER A 113 11.42 -1.44 -10.03
CA SER A 113 11.56 -0.61 -8.83
C SER A 113 12.91 0.09 -8.77
N ARG A 114 13.99 -0.58 -9.17
CA ARG A 114 15.34 -0.01 -9.26
C ARG A 114 15.39 1.13 -10.26
N ILE A 115 14.84 0.94 -11.46
CA ILE A 115 14.80 1.97 -12.51
C ILE A 115 13.98 3.18 -12.05
N MET A 116 12.75 2.97 -11.58
CA MET A 116 11.89 4.07 -11.13
C MET A 116 12.50 4.85 -9.96
N THR A 117 13.15 4.16 -9.04
CA THR A 117 13.85 4.80 -7.91
C THR A 117 15.08 5.59 -8.38
N ALA A 118 15.88 5.04 -9.30
CA ALA A 118 17.06 5.74 -9.82
C ALA A 118 16.70 7.00 -10.63
N ARG A 119 15.50 7.06 -11.21
CA ARG A 119 14.98 8.27 -11.90
C ARG A 119 14.53 9.36 -10.92
N ASN A 120 14.31 9.03 -9.65
CA ASN A 120 13.83 9.94 -8.63
C ASN A 120 14.99 10.60 -7.88
N ASN A 121 15.37 11.80 -8.29
CA ASN A 121 16.49 12.59 -7.75
C ASN A 121 16.26 13.18 -6.33
N GLY A 122 15.20 12.80 -5.60
CA GLY A 122 14.84 13.49 -4.36
C GLY A 122 14.17 12.66 -3.25
N HIS A 123 13.95 11.36 -3.42
CA HIS A 123 13.26 10.50 -2.43
C HIS A 123 11.86 10.97 -1.98
N LYS A 124 11.22 11.89 -2.71
CA LYS A 124 9.88 12.41 -2.37
C LYS A 124 8.79 11.88 -3.28
N ASP A 125 9.06 11.80 -4.58
CA ASP A 125 8.09 11.38 -5.59
C ASP A 125 8.25 9.93 -6.01
N ASN A 126 7.19 9.30 -6.52
CA ASN A 126 7.26 7.98 -7.13
C ASN A 126 7.90 6.91 -6.23
N ILE A 127 7.68 7.01 -4.91
CA ILE A 127 8.25 6.07 -3.94
C ILE A 127 7.57 4.73 -4.06
N ILE A 128 8.36 3.66 -4.14
CA ILE A 128 7.84 2.30 -4.24
C ILE A 128 7.09 1.96 -2.94
N VAL A 129 5.81 1.63 -3.08
CA VAL A 129 4.94 1.17 -1.99
C VAL A 129 4.42 -0.21 -2.28
N THR A 130 4.54 -1.10 -1.28
CA THR A 130 4.08 -2.49 -1.37
C THR A 130 3.33 -2.88 -0.10
N GLY A 131 2.78 -4.09 -0.08
CA GLY A 131 2.19 -4.66 1.13
C GLY A 131 3.20 -5.11 2.20
N GLY A 132 4.51 -4.94 1.97
CA GLY A 132 5.57 -5.23 2.94
C GLY A 132 5.83 -6.72 3.20
N GLY A 133 5.18 -7.62 2.46
CA GLY A 133 5.37 -9.07 2.58
C GLY A 133 6.49 -9.62 1.69
N PRO A 134 6.63 -10.96 1.61
CA PRO A 134 7.58 -11.64 0.73
C PRO A 134 7.16 -11.61 -0.75
N GLY A 135 7.98 -12.21 -1.62
CA GLY A 135 7.69 -12.37 -3.04
C GLY A 135 7.80 -11.07 -3.81
N VAL A 136 6.82 -10.75 -4.67
CA VAL A 136 6.85 -9.53 -5.50
C VAL A 136 6.97 -8.26 -4.65
N MET A 137 6.30 -8.23 -3.49
CA MET A 137 6.37 -7.08 -2.58
C MET A 137 7.80 -6.85 -2.09
N GLU A 138 8.47 -7.91 -1.63
CA GLU A 138 9.88 -7.88 -1.26
C GLU A 138 10.77 -7.47 -2.43
N ALA A 139 10.54 -8.02 -3.63
CA ALA A 139 11.30 -7.67 -4.82
C ALA A 139 11.24 -6.17 -5.11
N GLY A 140 10.05 -5.58 -5.02
CA GLY A 140 9.85 -4.15 -5.22
C GLY A 140 10.60 -3.30 -4.19
N ASN A 141 10.41 -3.60 -2.89
CA ASN A 141 11.14 -2.90 -1.82
C ASN A 141 12.67 -3.04 -1.97
N ARG A 142 13.14 -4.24 -2.34
CA ARG A 142 14.55 -4.52 -2.58
C ARG A 142 15.10 -3.73 -3.76
N GLY A 143 14.38 -3.67 -4.88
CA GLY A 143 14.80 -2.91 -6.06
C GLY A 143 15.00 -1.42 -5.76
N ALA A 144 14.08 -0.82 -4.98
CA ALA A 144 14.25 0.54 -4.50
C ALA A 144 15.51 0.72 -3.64
N ARG A 145 15.77 -0.23 -2.72
CA ARG A 145 16.97 -0.22 -1.87
C ARG A 145 18.25 -0.41 -2.68
N ASP A 146 18.25 -1.26 -3.70
CA ASP A 146 19.41 -1.48 -4.57
C ASP A 146 19.82 -0.21 -5.32
N ALA A 147 18.86 0.68 -5.62
CA ALA A 147 19.09 2.00 -6.19
C ALA A 147 19.48 3.07 -5.14
N GLY A 148 19.64 2.69 -3.86
CA GLY A 148 19.94 3.61 -2.76
C GLY A 148 18.75 4.47 -2.32
N GLY A 149 17.53 4.12 -2.73
CA GLY A 149 16.31 4.85 -2.35
C GLY A 149 15.62 4.30 -1.12
N ILE A 150 14.46 4.90 -0.84
CA ILE A 150 13.55 4.49 0.24
C ILE A 150 12.38 3.69 -0.33
N SER A 151 11.70 2.91 0.51
CA SER A 151 10.47 2.22 0.12
C SER A 151 9.50 2.05 1.29
N ILE A 152 8.21 1.97 0.97
CA ILE A 152 7.13 1.92 1.94
C ILE A 152 6.57 0.49 2.03
N GLY A 153 6.30 0.05 3.25
CA GLY A 153 5.60 -1.21 3.53
C GLY A 153 4.30 -0.92 4.26
N LEU A 154 3.17 -1.22 3.61
CA LEU A 154 1.85 -1.18 4.23
C LEU A 154 1.46 -2.61 4.63
N ASN A 155 1.90 -3.08 5.80
CA ASN A 155 1.64 -4.43 6.31
C ASN A 155 0.24 -4.56 6.92
N ILE A 156 -0.23 -5.78 7.12
CA ILE A 156 -1.49 -6.02 7.83
C ILE A 156 -1.35 -7.20 8.79
N VAL A 157 -2.00 -7.09 9.95
CA VAL A 157 -2.02 -8.17 10.94
C VAL A 157 -2.81 -9.36 10.40
N LEU A 158 -2.16 -10.52 10.32
CA LEU A 158 -2.76 -11.79 9.93
C LEU A 158 -2.48 -12.86 11.00
N PRO A 159 -3.33 -13.90 11.14
CA PRO A 159 -3.17 -14.95 12.16
C PRO A 159 -1.85 -15.72 12.11
N HIS A 160 -1.21 -15.78 10.94
CA HIS A 160 0.13 -16.32 10.76
C HIS A 160 1.02 -15.16 10.38
N GLU A 161 1.73 -14.64 11.38
CA GLU A 161 2.50 -13.42 11.27
C GLU A 161 3.68 -13.60 10.29
N GLN A 162 3.75 -12.72 9.29
CA GLN A 162 4.93 -12.55 8.46
C GLN A 162 5.59 -11.25 8.90
N ALA A 163 6.82 -11.33 9.39
CA ALA A 163 7.63 -10.14 9.60
C ALA A 163 7.67 -9.32 8.29
N PRO A 164 7.62 -7.99 8.36
CA PRO A 164 7.84 -7.16 7.18
C PRO A 164 9.18 -7.53 6.55
N ASN A 165 9.25 -7.48 5.23
CA ASN A 165 10.51 -7.74 4.56
C ASN A 165 11.56 -6.69 4.95
N GLU A 166 12.84 -7.09 5.04
CA GLU A 166 13.93 -6.26 5.56
C GLU A 166 14.38 -5.13 4.60
N TYR A 167 13.72 -4.97 3.45
CA TYR A 167 14.05 -3.96 2.46
C TYR A 167 13.15 -2.72 2.57
N VAL A 168 12.07 -2.79 3.34
CA VAL A 168 11.24 -1.64 3.70
C VAL A 168 12.06 -0.66 4.53
N THR A 169 11.92 0.65 4.28
CA THR A 169 12.52 1.68 5.13
C THR A 169 11.89 1.63 6.53
N PRO A 170 12.66 1.47 7.61
CA PRO A 170 12.10 1.24 8.96
C PRO A 170 11.09 2.30 9.41
N GLU A 171 11.32 3.57 9.08
CA GLU A 171 10.44 4.70 9.41
C GLU A 171 9.14 4.73 8.59
N LEU A 172 9.07 3.95 7.49
CA LEU A 172 7.95 3.86 6.56
C LEU A 172 7.34 2.44 6.51
N CYS A 173 7.49 1.70 7.61
CA CYS A 173 6.89 0.38 7.80
C CYS A 173 5.64 0.49 8.69
N PHE A 174 4.46 0.44 8.08
CA PHE A 174 3.17 0.61 8.74
C PHE A 174 2.47 -0.73 8.91
N ASN A 175 1.80 -0.95 10.04
CA ASN A 175 1.05 -2.17 10.30
C ASN A 175 -0.42 -1.83 10.57
N PHE A 176 -1.30 -2.32 9.70
CA PHE A 176 -2.74 -2.06 9.74
C PHE A 176 -3.50 -3.22 10.39
N HIS A 177 -4.66 -2.90 10.94
CA HIS A 177 -5.66 -3.89 11.33
C HIS A 177 -6.85 -3.90 10.35
N TYR A 178 -7.24 -2.73 9.82
CA TYR A 178 -8.36 -2.64 8.88
C TYR A 178 -7.91 -2.64 7.42
N PHE A 179 -8.35 -3.66 6.66
CA PHE A 179 -8.08 -3.77 5.21
C PHE A 179 -8.49 -2.53 4.43
N ALA A 180 -9.68 -1.97 4.71
CA ALA A 180 -10.19 -0.81 3.98
C ALA A 180 -9.27 0.41 4.09
N ILE A 181 -8.74 0.70 5.28
CA ILE A 181 -7.84 1.85 5.47
C ILE A 181 -6.49 1.61 4.79
N ARG A 182 -5.98 0.38 4.85
CA ARG A 182 -4.77 -0.02 4.13
C ARG A 182 -4.92 0.17 2.61
N LYS A 183 -6.03 -0.29 2.04
CA LYS A 183 -6.39 -0.13 0.62
C LYS A 183 -6.43 1.33 0.21
N MET A 184 -7.06 2.18 1.02
CA MET A 184 -7.05 3.63 0.78
C MET A 184 -5.63 4.20 0.73
N HIS A 185 -4.75 3.83 1.66
CA HIS A 185 -3.37 4.33 1.70
C HIS A 185 -2.52 3.92 0.49
N PHE A 186 -2.79 2.79 -0.16
CA PHE A 186 -2.15 2.47 -1.44
C PHE A 186 -2.49 3.53 -2.51
N LEU A 187 -3.75 3.97 -2.56
CA LEU A 187 -4.28 4.74 -3.68
C LEU A 187 -4.21 6.25 -3.48
N MET A 188 -4.21 6.74 -2.23
CA MET A 188 -4.21 8.18 -1.91
C MET A 188 -3.05 8.96 -2.54
N ARG A 189 -1.89 8.32 -2.75
CA ARG A 189 -0.68 8.92 -3.33
C ARG A 189 -0.24 8.30 -4.66
N ALA A 190 -1.02 7.35 -5.17
CA ALA A 190 -0.62 6.57 -6.33
C ALA A 190 -0.51 7.46 -7.58
N LYS A 191 0.67 7.46 -8.20
CA LYS A 191 0.94 8.01 -9.53
C LYS A 191 1.03 6.93 -10.60
N ALA A 192 1.22 5.68 -10.21
CA ALA A 192 1.10 4.51 -11.06
C ALA A 192 0.76 3.29 -10.20
N ILE A 193 0.06 2.33 -10.81
CA ILE A 193 -0.28 1.03 -10.21
C ILE A 193 0.27 -0.06 -11.13
N VAL A 194 1.07 -0.94 -10.54
CA VAL A 194 1.73 -2.03 -11.25
C VAL A 194 1.36 -3.35 -10.59
N VAL A 195 0.79 -4.25 -11.37
CA VAL A 195 0.23 -5.52 -10.89
C VAL A 195 0.95 -6.69 -11.56
N PHE A 196 1.67 -7.44 -10.75
CA PHE A 196 2.31 -8.69 -11.13
C PHE A 196 1.39 -9.88 -10.85
N PRO A 197 1.65 -11.06 -11.44
CA PRO A 197 0.88 -12.27 -11.17
C PRO A 197 0.74 -12.56 -9.68
N GLY A 198 -0.46 -12.95 -9.27
CA GLY A 198 -0.79 -13.10 -7.86
C GLY A 198 -2.08 -13.87 -7.61
N GLY A 199 -2.47 -13.93 -6.33
CA GLY A 199 -3.68 -14.61 -5.88
C GLY A 199 -4.80 -13.65 -5.54
N PHE A 200 -5.68 -14.05 -4.62
CA PHE A 200 -6.86 -13.24 -4.23
C PHE A 200 -6.52 -11.83 -3.75
N GLY A 201 -5.49 -11.65 -2.93
CA GLY A 201 -5.12 -10.30 -2.49
C GLY A 201 -4.73 -9.38 -3.65
N THR A 202 -4.01 -9.91 -4.65
CA THR A 202 -3.65 -9.15 -5.85
C THR A 202 -4.86 -8.84 -6.73
N LEU A 203 -5.77 -9.80 -6.90
CA LEU A 203 -7.00 -9.61 -7.66
C LEU A 203 -7.94 -8.61 -6.99
N ASP A 204 -8.06 -8.66 -5.67
CA ASP A 204 -8.86 -7.74 -4.86
C ASP A 204 -8.39 -6.29 -5.06
N GLU A 205 -7.09 -6.03 -4.88
CA GLU A 205 -6.52 -4.69 -5.11
C GLU A 205 -6.62 -4.24 -6.57
N MET A 206 -6.44 -5.15 -7.53
CA MET A 206 -6.56 -4.85 -8.96
C MET A 206 -7.98 -4.41 -9.32
N PHE A 207 -8.99 -5.20 -8.95
CA PHE A 207 -10.38 -4.88 -9.27
C PHE A 207 -10.88 -3.65 -8.50
N GLU A 208 -10.48 -3.46 -7.24
CA GLU A 208 -10.83 -2.25 -6.49
C GLU A 208 -10.27 -0.99 -7.19
N SER A 209 -9.00 -1.02 -7.56
CA SER A 209 -8.34 0.09 -8.23
C SER A 209 -8.97 0.39 -9.60
N LEU A 210 -9.20 -0.64 -10.43
CA LEU A 210 -9.90 -0.49 -11.71
C LEU A 210 -11.31 0.07 -11.53
N THR A 211 -12.05 -0.39 -10.52
CA THR A 211 -13.40 0.12 -10.22
C THR A 211 -13.37 1.60 -9.85
N LEU A 212 -12.41 2.03 -9.04
CA LEU A 212 -12.27 3.44 -8.65
C LEU A 212 -11.92 4.34 -9.83
N ILE A 213 -11.07 3.87 -10.74
CA ILE A 213 -10.74 4.59 -11.98
C ILE A 213 -11.94 4.62 -12.93
N GLN A 214 -12.58 3.47 -13.15
CA GLN A 214 -13.76 3.32 -14.02
C GLN A 214 -14.90 4.27 -13.61
N THR A 215 -15.15 4.39 -12.30
CA THR A 215 -16.22 5.21 -11.72
C THR A 215 -15.84 6.68 -11.50
N GLY A 216 -14.63 7.10 -11.89
CA GLY A 216 -14.17 8.48 -11.72
C GLY A 216 -13.90 8.89 -10.26
N ARG A 217 -13.82 7.93 -9.34
CA ARG A 217 -13.48 8.17 -7.93
C ARG A 217 -11.97 8.35 -7.71
N MET A 218 -11.17 8.01 -8.72
CA MET A 218 -9.71 8.17 -8.76
C MET A 218 -9.28 8.70 -10.14
N ASN A 219 -8.16 9.43 -10.19
CA ASN A 219 -7.51 9.82 -11.44
C ASN A 219 -7.11 8.59 -12.27
N ARG A 220 -7.08 8.74 -13.61
CA ARG A 220 -6.59 7.71 -14.53
C ARG A 220 -5.07 7.68 -14.56
N VAL A 221 -4.49 7.07 -13.54
CA VAL A 221 -3.04 6.83 -13.45
C VAL A 221 -2.62 5.63 -14.33
N PRO A 222 -1.35 5.55 -14.76
CA PRO A 222 -0.79 4.34 -15.36
C PRO A 222 -1.17 3.08 -14.57
N PHE A 223 -1.82 2.14 -15.26
CA PHE A 223 -2.23 0.87 -14.69
C PHE A 223 -1.66 -0.27 -15.54
N LEU A 224 -0.69 -0.98 -15.00
CA LEU A 224 0.10 -1.95 -15.75
C LEU A 224 -0.09 -3.35 -15.20
N LEU A 225 -0.33 -4.31 -16.09
CA LEU A 225 -0.45 -5.73 -15.81
C LEU A 225 0.76 -6.47 -16.37
N PHE A 226 1.65 -6.96 -15.50
CA PHE A 226 2.80 -7.75 -15.91
C PHE A 226 2.40 -9.18 -16.27
N GLY A 227 2.87 -9.66 -17.43
CA GLY A 227 2.71 -11.05 -17.84
C GLY A 227 1.34 -11.34 -18.44
N LYS A 228 1.11 -10.85 -19.67
CA LYS A 228 -0.17 -10.94 -20.38
C LYS A 228 -0.78 -12.34 -20.38
N ALA A 229 0.05 -13.35 -20.66
CA ALA A 229 -0.38 -14.74 -20.73
C ALA A 229 -0.99 -15.25 -19.42
N PHE A 230 -0.49 -14.79 -18.26
CA PHE A 230 -1.07 -15.17 -16.96
C PHE A 230 -2.48 -14.62 -16.82
N TRP A 231 -2.68 -13.33 -17.09
CA TRP A 231 -3.96 -12.65 -16.93
C TRP A 231 -5.03 -13.14 -17.90
N GLN A 232 -4.69 -13.31 -19.18
CA GLN A 232 -5.62 -13.83 -20.18
C GLN A 232 -6.04 -15.28 -19.93
N ASN A 233 -5.20 -16.05 -19.22
CA ASN A 233 -5.54 -17.41 -18.83
C ASN A 233 -6.56 -17.46 -17.68
N ILE A 234 -6.60 -16.44 -16.80
CA ILE A 234 -7.50 -16.43 -15.64
C ILE A 234 -8.73 -15.53 -15.80
N ILE A 235 -8.67 -14.54 -16.69
CA ILE A 235 -9.75 -13.58 -16.94
C ILE A 235 -9.91 -13.40 -18.45
N ASN A 236 -11.14 -13.58 -18.93
CA ASN A 236 -11.53 -13.21 -20.28
C ASN A 236 -12.17 -11.81 -20.24
N TRP A 237 -11.39 -10.80 -20.62
CA TRP A 237 -11.78 -9.38 -20.51
C TRP A 237 -12.81 -8.99 -21.57
N GLU A 238 -12.64 -9.54 -22.77
CA GLU A 238 -13.54 -9.35 -23.90
C GLU A 238 -14.93 -9.90 -23.56
N ALA A 239 -15.02 -11.06 -22.92
CA ALA A 239 -16.29 -11.61 -22.47
C ALA A 239 -17.01 -10.70 -21.45
N LEU A 240 -16.29 -9.96 -20.60
CA LEU A 240 -16.91 -9.00 -19.68
C LEU A 240 -17.54 -7.83 -20.44
N ALA A 241 -16.86 -7.35 -21.48
CA ALA A 241 -17.35 -6.27 -22.35
C ALA A 241 -18.51 -6.74 -23.25
N GLU A 242 -18.40 -7.92 -23.85
CA GLU A 242 -19.46 -8.55 -24.67
C GLU A 242 -20.72 -8.82 -23.84
N ALA A 243 -20.56 -9.23 -22.57
CA ALA A 243 -21.67 -9.40 -21.64
C ALA A 243 -22.29 -8.08 -21.17
N GLY A 244 -21.71 -6.92 -21.52
CA GLY A 244 -22.17 -5.60 -21.11
C GLY A 244 -21.97 -5.30 -19.62
N THR A 245 -21.10 -6.06 -18.94
CA THR A 245 -20.78 -5.85 -17.51
C THR A 245 -19.74 -4.75 -17.29
N ILE A 246 -18.98 -4.44 -18.34
CA ILE A 246 -18.09 -3.28 -18.47
C ILE A 246 -18.26 -2.67 -19.87
N SER A 247 -17.87 -1.41 -20.06
CA SER A 247 -17.80 -0.79 -21.39
C SER A 247 -16.58 -1.34 -22.16
N PRO A 248 -16.61 -1.47 -23.49
CA PRO A 248 -15.43 -1.79 -24.28
C PRO A 248 -14.24 -0.84 -24.04
N LYS A 249 -14.52 0.44 -23.74
CA LYS A 249 -13.49 1.45 -23.39
C LYS A 249 -12.86 1.23 -22.02
N ASP A 250 -13.44 0.37 -21.17
CA ASP A 250 -12.84 0.01 -19.89
C ASP A 250 -11.61 -0.89 -20.06
N LEU A 251 -11.49 -1.54 -21.22
CA LEU A 251 -10.28 -2.30 -21.58
C LEU A 251 -9.07 -1.38 -21.82
N ASP A 252 -9.29 -0.08 -22.08
CA ASP A 252 -8.23 0.91 -22.20
C ASP A 252 -7.71 1.41 -20.84
N LEU A 253 -8.32 0.98 -19.72
CA LEU A 253 -7.90 1.40 -18.38
C LEU A 253 -6.57 0.80 -17.94
N PHE A 254 -6.09 -0.25 -18.60
CA PHE A 254 -4.84 -0.91 -18.26
C PHE A 254 -4.04 -1.28 -19.52
N LYS A 255 -2.73 -1.49 -19.34
CA LYS A 255 -1.84 -2.02 -20.38
C LYS A 255 -1.13 -3.27 -19.88
N PHE A 256 -0.98 -4.25 -20.77
CA PHE A 256 -0.10 -5.38 -20.51
C PHE A 256 1.35 -5.01 -20.81
N VAL A 257 2.28 -5.50 -20.00
CA VAL A 257 3.73 -5.33 -20.15
C VAL A 257 4.45 -6.62 -19.77
N GLU A 258 5.64 -6.84 -20.32
CA GLU A 258 6.44 -8.04 -20.06
C GLU A 258 7.76 -7.72 -19.36
N THR A 259 8.32 -6.52 -19.53
CA THR A 259 9.59 -6.11 -18.90
C THR A 259 9.50 -4.80 -18.13
N ALA A 260 10.45 -4.60 -17.22
CA ALA A 260 10.65 -3.35 -16.48
C ALA A 260 10.77 -2.13 -17.41
N GLU A 261 11.52 -2.22 -18.50
CA GLU A 261 11.70 -1.13 -19.47
C GLU A 261 10.42 -0.82 -20.23
N GLU A 262 9.66 -1.86 -20.62
CA GLU A 262 8.36 -1.68 -21.27
C GLU A 262 7.38 -0.97 -20.33
N ALA A 263 7.38 -1.34 -19.04
CA ALA A 263 6.55 -0.68 -18.03
C ALA A 263 6.93 0.78 -17.83
N VAL A 264 8.23 1.08 -17.78
CA VAL A 264 8.75 2.45 -17.70
C VAL A 264 8.30 3.28 -18.90
N GLN A 265 8.45 2.74 -20.11
CA GLN A 265 7.99 3.40 -21.34
C GLN A 265 6.47 3.61 -21.32
N ALA A 266 5.70 2.61 -20.87
CA ALA A 266 4.25 2.70 -20.79
C ALA A 266 3.77 3.77 -19.80
N ILE A 267 4.51 4.03 -18.71
CA ILE A 267 4.27 5.13 -17.77
C ILE A 267 4.57 6.48 -18.44
N ASP A 268 5.71 6.59 -19.12
CA ASP A 268 6.14 7.84 -19.77
C ASP A 268 5.18 8.26 -20.90
N ASP A 269 4.64 7.28 -21.64
CA ASP A 269 3.67 7.50 -22.73
C ASP A 269 2.22 7.57 -22.23
N TRP A 270 1.97 7.47 -20.92
CA TRP A 270 0.61 7.44 -20.41
C TRP A 270 -0.04 8.82 -20.54
N PRO A 271 -1.22 8.92 -21.17
CA PRO A 271 -1.88 10.21 -21.34
C PRO A 271 -2.29 10.75 -19.98
N ASN A 272 -1.92 11.99 -19.67
CA ASN A 272 -2.35 12.63 -18.43
C ASN A 272 -3.85 12.95 -18.53
N GLN A 273 -4.66 12.09 -17.91
CA GLN A 273 -6.10 12.20 -17.92
C GLN A 273 -6.60 12.29 -16.47
N GLY A 274 -7.33 13.37 -16.15
CA GLY A 274 -8.04 13.49 -14.87
C GLY A 274 -9.10 12.39 -14.67
N PRO A 275 -9.90 12.47 -13.59
CA PRO A 275 -10.98 11.51 -13.37
C PRO A 275 -11.94 11.48 -14.57
N ARG A 276 -12.66 10.37 -14.74
CA ARG A 276 -13.76 10.33 -15.72
C ARG A 276 -14.92 11.18 -15.21
N GLU A 277 -15.44 12.06 -16.07
CA GLU A 277 -16.64 12.86 -15.77
C GLU A 277 -17.92 12.12 -16.19
N GLU A 278 -17.84 11.26 -17.21
CA GLU A 278 -18.93 10.44 -17.73
C GLU A 278 -18.58 8.95 -17.66
N ILE A 279 -19.55 8.11 -17.31
CA ILE A 279 -19.42 6.66 -17.25
C ILE A 279 -20.18 6.07 -18.44
N ASP A 280 -19.43 5.64 -19.47
CA ASP A 280 -20.00 4.99 -20.66
C ASP A 280 -20.87 3.78 -20.27
N GLY A 281 -22.05 3.65 -20.90
CA GLY A 281 -22.98 2.54 -20.65
C GLY A 281 -23.87 2.71 -19.42
N ARG A 282 -23.80 3.86 -18.73
CA ARG A 282 -24.74 4.26 -17.66
C ARG A 282 -25.45 5.57 -17.99
N GLU A 283 -25.81 5.76 -19.25
CA GLU A 283 -26.73 6.83 -19.63
C GLU A 283 -28.11 6.53 -19.01
N ALA A 284 -28.71 7.53 -18.38
CA ALA A 284 -29.98 7.43 -17.67
C ALA A 284 -31.17 7.30 -18.63
#